data_AF-A0AAU2VDW4-F1
#
_entry.id   AF-A0AAU2VDW4-F1
#
_cell.length_a   1.000
_cell.length_b   1.000
_cell.length_c   1.000
_cell.angle_alpha   90.00
_cell.angle_beta   90.00
_cell.angle_gamma   90.00
#
_symmetry.space_group_name_H-M   'P 1'
#
loop_
_entity.id
_entity.type
_entity.pdbx_description
1 polymer ?
#
loop_
_entity_poly.entity_id
_entity_poly.type
_entity_poly.pdbx_seq_one_letter_code
_entity_poly.pdbx_strand_id
1 'polypeptide(L)'
;MRVSLVAAGAVVAAGVLLGAASGPAAAAPSGTVSANATGTVSRDGTITLSGTYRCSVPSGSGPVFVSSSVRTGDVQHGIGGTSAVCDGAEHTWVNQARPYGTPLPSGPARIEATLLQLNTRSGLPLPAILAADWHALDLRSAKD
;
A
#
# COMPACT_ATOMS: atom_id res chain seq x y z
N MET A 1 -51.85 41.48 44.46
CA MET A 1 -52.75 41.67 43.30
C MET A 1 -52.04 41.15 42.07
N ARG A 2 -52.63 40.17 41.37
CA ARG A 2 -52.13 39.67 40.08
C ARG A 2 -52.64 40.60 38.98
N VAL A 3 -51.74 41.10 38.13
CA VAL A 3 -52.11 41.63 36.82
C VAL A 3 -51.16 40.97 35.82
N SER A 4 -51.74 40.13 34.97
CA SER A 4 -51.09 39.56 33.79
C SER A 4 -51.47 40.42 32.58
N LEU A 5 -50.50 40.76 31.74
CA LEU A 5 -50.74 41.16 30.34
C LEU A 5 -49.69 40.53 29.43
N VAL A 6 -50.16 40.19 28.23
CA VAL A 6 -49.66 39.19 27.29
C VAL A 6 -49.09 39.86 26.04
N ALA A 7 -48.02 39.26 25.51
CA ALA A 7 -47.53 39.19 24.11
C ALA A 7 -47.05 40.45 23.35
N ALA A 8 -45.79 40.38 22.91
CA ALA A 8 -45.28 40.59 21.54
C ALA A 8 -43.76 40.30 21.59
N GLY A 9 -43.19 39.28 20.98
CA GLY A 9 -43.07 39.12 19.53
C GLY A 9 -41.64 39.48 19.10
N ALA A 10 -40.73 38.50 19.04
CA ALA A 10 -39.58 38.45 18.13
C ALA A 10 -38.83 37.11 18.31
N VAL A 11 -39.10 36.19 17.41
CA VAL A 11 -38.32 34.95 17.23
C VAL A 11 -37.00 35.36 16.58
N VAL A 12 -35.87 35.10 17.24
CA VAL A 12 -34.56 35.09 16.56
C VAL A 12 -33.92 33.74 16.83
N ALA A 13 -34.35 32.75 16.05
CA ALA A 13 -33.62 31.50 15.90
C ALA A 13 -32.36 31.83 15.07
N ALA A 14 -31.25 32.12 15.76
CA ALA A 14 -29.95 32.22 15.13
C ALA A 14 -29.48 30.80 14.77
N GLY A 15 -29.90 30.32 13.59
CA GLY A 15 -29.37 29.12 12.97
C GLY A 15 -27.92 29.36 12.60
N VAL A 16 -26.99 28.93 13.46
CA VAL A 16 -25.57 28.81 13.09
C VAL A 16 -25.48 27.63 12.13
N LEU A 17 -25.57 27.91 10.83
CA LEU A 17 -25.16 26.99 9.78
C LEU A 17 -23.63 26.88 9.86
N LEU A 18 -23.14 25.90 10.63
CA LEU A 18 -21.78 25.39 10.50
C LEU A 18 -21.65 24.80 9.10
N GLY A 19 -21.22 25.62 8.15
CA GLY A 19 -20.73 25.16 6.87
C GLY A 19 -19.56 24.23 7.13
N ALA A 20 -19.80 22.93 7.05
CA ALA A 20 -18.73 21.96 6.92
C ALA A 20 -18.02 22.30 5.61
N ALA A 21 -16.86 22.95 5.72
CA ALA A 21 -15.94 23.09 4.61
C ALA A 21 -15.56 21.67 4.18
N SER A 22 -16.22 21.16 3.15
CA SER A 22 -15.73 20.03 2.38
C SER A 22 -14.44 20.51 1.72
N GLY A 23 -13.33 20.37 2.47
CA GLY A 23 -12.00 20.45 1.89
C GLY A 23 -11.90 19.42 0.76
N PRO A 24 -10.96 19.60 -0.18
CA PRO A 24 -10.76 18.60 -1.22
C PRO A 24 -10.59 17.26 -0.54
N ALA A 25 -11.45 16.29 -0.86
CA ALA A 25 -11.21 14.90 -0.49
C ALA A 25 -9.84 14.58 -1.09
N ALA A 26 -8.81 14.46 -0.24
CA ALA A 26 -7.54 13.91 -0.66
C ALA A 26 -7.90 12.62 -1.39
N ALA A 27 -7.58 12.54 -2.69
CA ALA A 27 -7.72 11.29 -3.41
C ALA A 27 -7.00 10.27 -2.55
N ALA A 28 -7.75 9.28 -2.03
CA ALA A 28 -7.14 8.24 -1.22
C ALA A 28 -5.94 7.72 -2.01
N PRO A 29 -4.79 7.47 -1.36
CA PRO A 29 -3.64 6.92 -2.06
C PRO A 29 -4.11 5.75 -2.93
N SER A 30 -3.73 5.75 -4.21
CA SER A 30 -4.17 4.74 -5.20
C SER A 30 -3.83 3.30 -4.80
N GLY A 31 -3.03 3.14 -3.74
CA GLY A 31 -3.02 1.95 -2.91
C GLY A 31 -2.15 2.13 -1.67
N THR A 32 -2.02 1.07 -0.90
CA THR A 32 -1.02 0.88 0.15
C THR A 32 -0.34 -0.47 -0.07
N VAL A 33 0.90 -0.60 0.39
CA VAL A 33 1.63 -1.86 0.42
C VAL A 33 2.45 -1.91 1.70
N SER A 34 2.55 -3.08 2.29
CA SER A 34 3.45 -3.36 3.39
C SER A 34 4.16 -4.68 3.15
N ALA A 35 5.38 -4.78 3.67
CA ALA A 35 6.10 -6.02 3.77
C ALA A 35 6.19 -6.48 5.23
N ASN A 36 6.25 -7.79 5.44
CA ASN A 36 6.53 -8.34 6.75
C ASN A 36 8.00 -8.08 7.12
N ALA A 37 8.26 -7.81 8.40
CA ALA A 37 9.61 -7.58 8.93
C ALA A 37 10.52 -8.82 8.89
N THR A 38 9.99 -9.98 8.48
CA THR A 38 10.72 -11.25 8.36
C THR A 38 10.42 -11.92 7.03
N GLY A 39 11.43 -12.55 6.44
CA GLY A 39 11.31 -13.41 5.25
C GLY A 39 12.04 -14.72 5.48
N THR A 40 11.95 -15.66 4.53
CA THR A 40 12.66 -16.94 4.64
C THR A 40 13.60 -17.19 3.47
N VAL A 41 14.67 -17.94 3.75
CA VAL A 41 15.61 -18.49 2.78
C VAL A 41 15.60 -20.01 2.93
N SER A 42 15.19 -20.70 1.87
CA SER A 42 15.18 -22.16 1.79
C SER A 42 16.59 -22.72 1.58
N ARG A 43 16.80 -24.03 1.79
CA ARG A 43 18.12 -24.68 1.60
C ARG A 43 18.70 -24.51 0.20
N ASP A 44 17.84 -24.42 -0.80
CA ASP A 44 18.23 -24.20 -2.19
C ASP A 44 18.52 -22.71 -2.50
N GLY A 45 18.35 -21.81 -1.53
CA GLY A 45 18.53 -20.37 -1.69
C GLY A 45 17.29 -19.63 -2.22
N THR A 46 16.13 -20.29 -2.30
CA THR A 46 14.87 -19.61 -2.64
C THR A 46 14.45 -18.71 -1.49
N ILE A 47 14.28 -17.42 -1.79
CA ILE A 47 13.81 -16.40 -0.85
C ILE A 47 12.29 -16.31 -0.98
N THR A 48 11.60 -16.24 0.16
CA THR A 48 10.16 -15.96 0.24
C THR A 48 9.93 -14.68 1.03
N LEU A 49 9.20 -13.75 0.41
CA LEU A 49 8.74 -12.50 1.02
C LEU A 49 7.22 -12.45 0.99
N SER A 50 6.64 -11.74 1.95
CA SER A 50 5.18 -11.59 2.05
C SER A 50 4.80 -10.30 2.75
N GLY A 51 3.52 -9.95 2.66
CA GLY A 51 2.94 -8.80 3.34
C GLY A 51 1.50 -8.59 2.93
N THR A 52 1.04 -7.33 2.98
CA THR A 52 -0.31 -6.95 2.57
C THR A 52 -0.30 -5.78 1.61
N TYR A 53 -1.39 -5.61 0.86
CA TYR A 53 -1.62 -4.44 0.05
C TYR A 53 -3.11 -4.13 -0.03
N ARG A 54 -3.43 -2.88 -0.35
CA ARG A 54 -4.76 -2.45 -0.79
C ARG A 54 -4.60 -1.65 -2.06
N CYS A 55 -5.44 -1.86 -3.04
CA CYS A 55 -5.36 -1.14 -4.32
C CYS A 55 -6.74 -0.80 -4.83
N SER A 56 -6.90 0.41 -5.38
CA SER A 56 -8.12 0.80 -6.10
C SER A 56 -7.72 1.69 -7.27
N VAL A 57 -7.88 1.20 -8.50
CA VAL A 57 -7.60 1.95 -9.73
C VAL A 57 -8.83 1.97 -10.64
N PRO A 58 -9.05 3.04 -11.42
CA PRO A 58 -10.16 3.07 -12.36
C PRO A 58 -10.07 1.93 -13.39
N SER A 59 -11.22 1.42 -13.84
CA SER A 59 -11.27 0.43 -14.91
C SER A 59 -10.51 0.89 -16.16
N GLY A 60 -9.79 -0.02 -16.81
CA GLY A 60 -8.99 0.30 -18.01
C GLY A 60 -7.68 1.05 -17.75
N SER A 61 -7.23 1.17 -16.50
CA SER A 61 -5.96 1.85 -16.17
C SER A 61 -4.70 0.99 -16.36
N GLY A 62 -4.88 -0.28 -16.73
CA GLY A 62 -3.80 -1.26 -16.92
C GLY A 62 -3.54 -2.12 -15.68
N PRO A 63 -2.72 -3.18 -15.80
CA PRO A 63 -2.46 -4.11 -14.72
C PRO A 63 -1.64 -3.47 -13.60
N VAL A 64 -1.87 -3.95 -12.38
CA VAL A 64 -1.12 -3.57 -11.18
C VAL A 64 -0.41 -4.80 -10.64
N PHE A 65 0.79 -4.62 -10.09
CA PHE A 65 1.63 -5.67 -9.54
C PHE A 65 2.14 -5.28 -8.16
N VAL A 66 2.29 -6.26 -7.27
CA VAL A 66 3.11 -6.15 -6.07
C VAL A 66 4.47 -6.76 -6.39
N SER A 67 5.46 -5.89 -6.59
CA SER A 67 6.85 -6.27 -6.81
C SER A 67 7.62 -6.22 -5.49
N SER A 68 8.60 -7.09 -5.32
CA SER A 68 9.47 -7.04 -4.13
C SER A 68 10.93 -7.26 -4.46
N SER A 69 11.81 -6.73 -3.62
CA SER A 69 13.25 -6.94 -3.71
C SER A 69 13.91 -6.97 -2.33
N VAL A 70 15.08 -7.58 -2.26
CA VAL A 70 15.95 -7.58 -1.08
C VAL A 70 17.26 -6.90 -1.43
N ARG A 71 17.74 -6.04 -0.55
CA ARG A 71 19.07 -5.43 -0.65
C ARG A 71 19.96 -5.94 0.47
N THR A 72 21.16 -6.39 0.10
CA THR A 72 22.25 -6.79 1.02
C THR A 72 23.54 -6.08 0.62
N GLY A 73 24.07 -5.25 1.52
CA GLY A 73 25.13 -4.30 1.17
C GLY A 73 24.66 -3.37 0.06
N ASP A 74 25.41 -3.34 -1.03
CA ASP A 74 25.14 -2.51 -2.23
C ASP A 74 24.39 -3.26 -3.33
N VAL A 75 24.10 -4.55 -3.14
CA VAL A 75 23.45 -5.39 -4.16
C VAL A 75 21.95 -5.51 -3.88
N GLN A 76 21.14 -5.25 -4.90
CA GLN A 76 19.68 -5.43 -4.88
C GLN A 76 19.28 -6.62 -5.74
N HIS A 77 18.47 -7.50 -5.16
CA HIS A 77 17.97 -8.72 -5.78
C HIS A 77 16.45 -8.63 -5.90
N GLY A 78 15.94 -8.65 -7.13
CA GLY A 78 14.50 -8.73 -7.38
C GLY A 78 13.95 -10.07 -6.91
N ILE A 79 12.99 -10.04 -5.99
CA ILE A 79 12.27 -11.21 -5.50
C ILE A 79 10.86 -11.16 -6.07
N GLY A 80 10.77 -11.39 -7.38
CA GLY A 80 9.51 -11.57 -8.10
C GLY A 80 8.52 -10.39 -8.09
N GLY A 81 7.35 -10.68 -8.64
CA GLY A 81 6.19 -9.80 -8.62
C GLY A 81 4.93 -10.60 -8.90
N THR A 82 3.83 -10.23 -8.24
CA THR A 82 2.53 -10.90 -8.35
C THR A 82 1.49 -9.87 -8.80
N SER A 83 0.57 -10.28 -9.69
CA SER A 83 -0.55 -9.40 -10.10
C SER A 83 -1.43 -9.04 -8.91
N ALA A 84 -1.76 -7.77 -8.79
CA ALA A 84 -2.61 -7.23 -7.74
C ALA A 84 -4.08 -7.25 -8.14
N VAL A 85 -4.96 -7.53 -7.17
CA VAL A 85 -6.40 -7.34 -7.27
C VAL A 85 -6.73 -5.96 -6.72
N CYS A 86 -7.21 -5.07 -7.57
CA CYS A 86 -7.51 -3.68 -7.21
C CYS A 86 -9.02 -3.46 -7.03
N ASP A 87 -9.61 -4.16 -6.06
CA ASP A 87 -11.03 -4.08 -5.68
C ASP A 87 -11.27 -3.17 -4.47
N GLY A 88 -10.22 -2.49 -4.00
CA GLY A 88 -10.24 -1.65 -2.81
C GLY A 88 -10.17 -2.43 -1.50
N ALA A 89 -10.17 -3.77 -1.48
CA ALA A 89 -9.99 -4.57 -0.28
C ALA A 89 -8.51 -4.76 0.09
N GLU A 90 -8.26 -5.24 1.30
CA GLU A 90 -6.92 -5.67 1.71
C GLU A 90 -6.66 -7.10 1.24
N HIS A 91 -5.49 -7.34 0.69
CA HIS A 91 -5.04 -8.63 0.17
C HIS A 91 -3.65 -8.96 0.68
N THR A 92 -3.38 -10.23 0.88
CA THR A 92 -2.02 -10.72 1.14
C THR A 92 -1.27 -10.93 -0.16
N TRP A 93 0.04 -10.75 -0.14
CA TRP A 93 0.91 -11.11 -1.25
C TRP A 93 2.06 -11.99 -0.78
N VAL A 94 2.55 -12.84 -1.69
CA VAL A 94 3.73 -13.67 -1.50
C VAL A 94 4.52 -13.67 -2.80
N ASN A 95 5.80 -13.35 -2.73
CA ASN A 95 6.71 -13.47 -3.85
C ASN A 95 7.87 -14.39 -3.49
N GLN A 96 8.31 -15.18 -4.46
CA GLN A 96 9.42 -16.11 -4.31
C GLN A 96 10.37 -16.00 -5.49
N ALA A 97 11.67 -16.01 -5.20
CA ALA A 97 12.69 -16.10 -6.23
C ALA A 97 13.97 -16.69 -5.65
N ARG A 98 14.74 -17.33 -6.51
CA ARG A 98 16.14 -17.68 -6.23
C ARG A 98 17.04 -16.68 -6.97
N PRO A 99 17.68 -15.75 -6.26
CA PRO A 99 18.52 -14.75 -6.90
C PRO A 99 19.66 -15.38 -7.69
N TYR A 100 19.92 -14.83 -8.88
CA TYR A 100 21.06 -15.26 -9.70
C TYR A 100 22.38 -14.78 -9.09
N GLY A 101 23.41 -15.62 -9.15
CA GLY A 101 24.74 -15.32 -8.62
C GLY A 101 24.93 -15.81 -7.19
N THR A 102 25.48 -14.95 -6.33
CA THR A 102 25.79 -15.29 -4.93
C THR A 102 24.49 -15.51 -4.14
N PRO A 103 24.32 -16.67 -3.47
CA PRO A 103 23.18 -16.89 -2.59
C PRO A 103 23.11 -15.84 -1.49
N LEU A 104 21.90 -15.32 -1.21
CA LEU A 104 21.71 -14.49 -0.03
C LEU A 104 21.67 -15.37 1.22
N PRO A 105 22.55 -15.15 2.21
CA PRO A 105 22.47 -15.84 3.48
C PRO A 105 21.27 -15.34 4.30
N SER A 106 20.87 -16.14 5.29
CA SER A 106 20.00 -15.64 6.36
C SER A 106 20.70 -14.54 7.17
N GLY A 107 19.91 -13.63 7.73
CA GLY A 107 20.35 -12.51 8.54
C GLY A 107 19.74 -11.16 8.12
N PRO A 108 20.30 -10.05 8.62
CA PRO A 108 19.79 -8.70 8.34
C PRO A 108 19.89 -8.32 6.87
N ALA A 109 18.82 -7.75 6.34
CA ALA A 109 18.74 -7.19 5.00
C ALA A 109 17.80 -5.97 4.97
N ARG A 110 17.57 -5.40 3.78
CA ARG A 110 16.52 -4.41 3.54
C ARG A 110 15.52 -4.95 2.55
N ILE A 111 14.24 -4.84 2.87
CA ILE A 111 13.17 -5.15 1.94
C ILE A 111 12.69 -3.88 1.25
N GLU A 112 12.26 -4.02 0.00
CA GLU A 112 11.46 -3.04 -0.72
C GLU A 112 10.28 -3.77 -1.36
N ALA A 113 9.06 -3.30 -1.06
CA ALA A 113 7.83 -3.75 -1.70
C ALA A 113 7.16 -2.56 -2.39
N THR A 114 6.77 -2.74 -3.65
CA THR A 114 6.25 -1.66 -4.48
C THR A 114 4.97 -2.12 -5.17
N LEU A 115 3.90 -1.34 -5.00
CA LEU A 115 2.67 -1.48 -5.76
C LEU A 115 2.82 -0.66 -7.04
N LEU A 116 2.95 -1.35 -8.17
CA LEU A 116 3.29 -0.77 -9.47
C LEU A 116 2.17 -0.97 -10.48
N GLN A 117 1.67 0.10 -11.08
CA GLN A 117 0.78 0.05 -12.23
C GLN A 117 1.56 0.19 -13.54
N LEU A 118 1.22 -0.59 -14.55
CA LEU A 118 1.66 -0.35 -15.92
C LEU A 118 0.55 0.36 -16.70
N ASN A 119 0.72 1.66 -16.93
CA ASN A 119 -0.19 2.45 -17.73
C ASN A 119 0.19 2.33 -19.22
N THR A 120 -0.74 1.83 -20.03
CA THR A 120 -0.52 1.61 -21.47
C THR A 120 -1.20 2.66 -22.36
N ARG A 121 -1.79 3.72 -21.80
CA ARG A 121 -2.58 4.72 -22.56
C ARG A 121 -1.77 5.46 -23.62
N SER A 122 -0.46 5.63 -23.42
CA SER A 122 0.43 6.27 -24.39
C SER A 122 0.87 5.33 -25.53
N GLY A 123 0.43 4.06 -25.53
CA GLY A 123 0.92 3.01 -26.44
C GLY A 123 2.21 2.33 -25.96
N LEU A 124 2.96 2.95 -25.03
CA LEU A 124 4.08 2.36 -24.33
C LEU A 124 3.67 2.05 -22.87
N PRO A 125 3.97 0.86 -22.33
CA PRO A 125 3.74 0.57 -20.92
C PRO A 125 4.65 1.44 -20.04
N LEU A 126 4.08 2.42 -19.35
CA LEU A 126 4.80 3.29 -18.42
C LEU A 126 4.55 2.87 -16.97
N PRO A 127 5.60 2.70 -16.16
CA PRO A 127 5.46 2.38 -14.74
C PRO A 127 4.94 3.59 -13.95
N ALA A 128 3.94 3.37 -13.10
CA ALA A 128 3.49 4.32 -12.09
C ALA A 128 3.53 3.63 -10.72
N ILE A 129 4.34 4.17 -9.80
CA ILE A 129 4.41 3.70 -8.42
C ILE A 129 3.20 4.24 -7.68
N LEU A 130 2.33 3.34 -7.22
CA LEU A 130 1.12 3.69 -6.46
C LEU A 130 1.40 3.76 -4.96
N ALA A 131 2.29 2.89 -4.47
CA ALA A 131 2.75 2.84 -3.10
C ALA A 131 4.10 2.10 -3.02
N ALA A 132 4.89 2.40 -1.99
CA ALA A 132 6.12 1.69 -1.69
C ALA A 132 6.32 1.59 -0.17
N ASP A 133 6.96 0.51 0.26
CA ASP A 133 7.40 0.27 1.62
C ASP A 133 8.84 -0.24 1.59
N TRP A 134 9.70 0.37 2.41
CA TRP A 134 11.08 -0.06 2.60
C TRP A 134 11.44 -0.02 4.07
N HIS A 135 12.02 -1.10 4.58
CA HIS A 135 12.50 -1.15 5.95
C HIS A 135 13.50 -2.30 6.15
N ALA A 136 14.06 -2.39 7.36
CA ALA A 136 14.94 -3.49 7.72
C ALA A 136 14.16 -4.80 7.82
N LEU A 137 14.73 -5.86 7.25
CA LEU A 137 14.17 -7.21 7.18
C LEU A 137 15.12 -8.18 7.86
N ASP A 138 14.59 -9.17 8.57
CA ASP A 138 15.34 -10.34 9.02
C ASP A 138 15.02 -11.56 8.13
N LEU A 139 16.01 -12.04 7.36
CA LEU A 139 15.89 -13.26 6.58
C LEU A 139 16.21 -14.47 7.45
N ARG A 140 15.26 -15.36 7.63
CA ARG A 140 15.39 -16.56 8.45
C ARG A 140 15.60 -17.79 7.60
N SER A 141 16.33 -18.77 8.11
CA SER A 141 16.33 -20.08 7.48
C SER A 141 14.90 -20.66 7.51
N ALA A 142 14.44 -21.19 6.39
CA ALA A 142 13.18 -21.93 6.36
C ALA A 142 13.26 -23.12 7.33
N LYS A 143 12.16 -23.42 8.02
CA LYS A 143 12.05 -24.61 8.86
C LYS A 143 11.59 -25.74 7.95
N ASP A 144 12.52 -26.65 7.64
CA ASP A 144 12.21 -27.87 6.87
C ASP A 144 11.40 -28.87 7.71
#